data_AF-A0A974NTU3-F1
#
_entry.id   AF-A0A974NTU3-F1
#
_cell.length_a   1.000
_cell.length_b   1.000
_cell.length_c   1.000
_cell.angle_alpha   90.00
_cell.angle_beta   90.00
_cell.angle_gamma   90.00
#
_symmetry.space_group_name_H-M   'P 1'
#
loop_
_entity.id
_entity.type
_entity.pdbx_description
1 polymer ?
#
loop_
_entity_poly.entity_id
_entity_poly.type
_entity_poly.pdbx_seq_one_letter_code
_entity_poly.pdbx_strand_id
1 'polypeptide(L)'
;MTPLMEWAGALHRFYGGFFGYTPPSFGVFGRTNMRNPGSGIGLTDSFAYTFNHTSKPDDLRSLLAHEMLHSWVNSLDGSMDSAGGLDRSWFGEGLAVHYQRTLPFRAGMISAEEFLKDLNETAGRYYTNIMIATPNAAIPEGFWRDTRIRVLPYDRGSLYFEAVDAQIRTASGGKRSLDDIVRTMLRTRRDGGRMNEALYRSLLKAELGEKGIADFDAMLGGATMLPPSDAYGPHFRRVVRPLRRYDLGFDIASLGTKPKIVRGLVAGSNAALAGLRDGDEILNGFPQDALQGDQQAYVTLDVKRDGRTFPIRYQPRGATVDAYQWVAAK
;
A
#
# COMPACT_ATOMS: atom_id res chain seq x y z
N MET A 1 -19.44 -2.42 -16.00
CA MET A 1 -18.50 -3.55 -15.95
C MET A 1 -17.73 -3.73 -17.25
N THR A 2 -18.37 -3.75 -18.43
CA THR A 2 -17.67 -3.87 -19.73
C THR A 2 -16.53 -2.86 -19.94
N PRO A 3 -16.70 -1.55 -19.68
CA PRO A 3 -15.61 -0.59 -19.85
C PRO A 3 -14.40 -0.84 -18.93
N LEU A 4 -14.65 -1.35 -17.72
CA LEU A 4 -13.59 -1.67 -16.76
C LEU A 4 -12.77 -2.89 -17.21
N MET A 5 -13.43 -3.91 -17.78
CA MET A 5 -12.74 -5.10 -18.27
C MET A 5 -11.99 -4.84 -19.58
N GLU A 6 -12.50 -3.96 -20.44
CA GLU A 6 -11.76 -3.47 -21.61
C GLU A 6 -10.51 -2.69 -21.19
N TRP A 7 -10.64 -1.80 -20.20
CA TRP A 7 -9.52 -1.08 -19.60
C TRP A 7 -8.49 -2.04 -19.01
N ALA A 8 -8.92 -3.04 -18.23
CA ALA A 8 -8.04 -4.04 -17.62
C ALA A 8 -7.33 -4.88 -18.69
N GLY A 9 -8.03 -5.29 -19.75
CA GLY A 9 -7.43 -6.04 -20.86
C GLY A 9 -6.38 -5.23 -21.62
N ALA A 10 -6.60 -3.93 -21.81
CA ALA A 10 -5.63 -3.03 -22.42
C ALA A 10 -4.39 -2.83 -21.51
N LEU A 11 -4.60 -2.63 -20.20
CA LEU A 11 -3.51 -2.51 -19.25
C LEU A 11 -2.66 -3.79 -19.15
N HIS A 12 -3.31 -4.96 -19.13
CA HIS A 12 -2.62 -6.25 -19.11
C HIS A 12 -1.70 -6.45 -20.32
N ARG A 13 -2.16 -6.04 -21.51
CA ARG A 13 -1.32 -6.05 -22.73
C ARG A 13 -0.14 -5.07 -22.62
N PHE A 14 -0.37 -3.89 -22.04
CA PHE A 14 0.70 -2.92 -21.79
C PHE A 14 1.75 -3.48 -20.84
N TYR A 15 1.33 -4.12 -19.73
CA TYR A 15 2.24 -4.79 -18.78
C TYR A 15 3.04 -5.88 -19.48
N GLY A 16 2.39 -6.68 -20.34
CA GLY A 16 3.05 -7.72 -21.11
C GLY A 16 4.17 -7.20 -22.01
N GLY A 17 3.90 -6.10 -22.73
CA GLY A 17 4.92 -5.40 -23.52
C GLY A 17 6.04 -4.82 -22.64
N PHE A 18 5.68 -4.20 -21.52
CA PHE A 18 6.62 -3.56 -20.60
C PHE A 18 7.59 -4.54 -19.92
N PHE A 19 7.10 -5.69 -19.46
CA PHE A 19 7.90 -6.74 -18.83
C PHE A 19 8.54 -7.72 -19.84
N GLY A 20 8.17 -7.63 -21.12
CA GLY A 20 8.73 -8.45 -22.20
C GLY A 20 8.18 -9.88 -22.24
N TYR A 21 7.08 -10.16 -21.54
CA TYR A 21 6.26 -11.36 -21.69
C TYR A 21 4.86 -11.12 -21.14
N THR A 22 3.86 -11.79 -21.72
CA THR A 22 2.47 -11.70 -21.26
C THR A 22 2.06 -13.06 -20.67
N PRO A 23 1.63 -13.12 -19.40
CA PRO A 23 0.99 -14.29 -18.81
C PRO A 23 -0.19 -14.75 -19.67
N PRO A 24 -0.46 -16.07 -19.76
CA PRO A 24 -1.48 -16.61 -20.66
C PRO A 24 -2.89 -16.15 -20.30
N SER A 25 -3.15 -15.87 -19.03
CA SER A 25 -4.43 -15.34 -18.55
C SER A 25 -4.25 -14.52 -17.28
N PHE A 26 -5.13 -13.53 -17.09
CA PHE A 26 -5.40 -12.92 -15.79
C PHE A 26 -6.91 -12.89 -15.57
N GLY A 27 -7.42 -13.69 -14.63
CA GLY A 27 -8.85 -13.81 -14.36
C GLY A 27 -9.37 -12.72 -13.42
N VAL A 28 -10.53 -12.14 -13.70
CA VAL A 28 -11.18 -11.18 -12.80
C VAL A 28 -12.54 -11.72 -12.38
N PHE A 29 -12.71 -12.02 -11.09
CA PHE A 29 -13.90 -12.63 -10.51
C PHE A 29 -14.64 -11.62 -9.61
N GLY A 30 -15.81 -11.17 -10.05
CA GLY A 30 -16.66 -10.28 -9.26
C GLY A 30 -17.76 -11.04 -8.53
N ARG A 31 -17.96 -10.76 -7.24
CA ARG A 31 -19.08 -11.26 -6.44
C ARG A 31 -19.87 -10.10 -5.82
N THR A 32 -21.20 -10.21 -5.76
CA THR A 32 -22.00 -9.23 -5.01
C THR A 32 -21.85 -9.39 -3.49
N ASN A 33 -21.64 -8.30 -2.76
CA ASN A 33 -21.62 -8.28 -1.29
C ASN A 33 -22.25 -6.98 -0.76
N MET A 34 -23.40 -7.10 -0.11
CA MET A 34 -24.15 -5.95 0.41
C MET A 34 -23.58 -5.40 1.72
N ARG A 35 -22.78 -6.18 2.46
CA ARG A 35 -22.21 -5.77 3.76
C ARG A 35 -20.78 -5.24 3.65
N ASN A 36 -20.02 -5.73 2.68
CA ASN A 36 -18.62 -5.34 2.47
C ASN A 36 -18.30 -5.26 0.96
N PRO A 37 -18.88 -4.30 0.22
CA PRO A 37 -18.48 -4.01 -1.15
C PRO A 37 -17.08 -3.34 -1.19
N GLY A 38 -16.32 -3.54 -2.27
CA GLY A 38 -15.02 -2.89 -2.48
C GLY A 38 -13.82 -3.63 -1.88
N SER A 39 -14.01 -4.85 -1.37
CA SER A 39 -12.90 -5.70 -0.90
C SER A 39 -12.36 -6.53 -2.05
N GLY A 40 -11.04 -6.72 -2.10
CA GLY A 40 -10.37 -7.55 -3.10
C GLY A 40 -9.43 -8.57 -2.45
N ILE A 41 -9.08 -9.60 -3.22
CA ILE A 41 -7.98 -10.52 -2.92
C ILE A 41 -7.32 -10.97 -4.22
N GLY A 42 -6.00 -10.83 -4.30
CA GLY A 42 -5.16 -11.46 -5.32
C GLY A 42 -5.16 -12.99 -5.19
N LEU A 43 -5.23 -13.66 -6.32
CA LEU A 43 -5.16 -15.10 -6.47
C LEU A 43 -4.10 -15.44 -7.54
N THR A 44 -3.74 -16.71 -7.69
CA THR A 44 -2.85 -17.13 -8.77
C THR A 44 -3.45 -16.73 -10.11
N ASP A 45 -2.73 -15.88 -10.85
CA ASP A 45 -3.13 -15.34 -12.15
C ASP A 45 -4.57 -14.80 -12.17
N SER A 46 -5.04 -14.26 -11.06
CA SER A 46 -6.40 -13.74 -10.97
C SER A 46 -6.62 -12.80 -9.78
N PHE A 47 -7.76 -12.13 -9.81
CA PHE A 47 -8.21 -11.22 -8.78
C PHE A 47 -9.70 -11.44 -8.51
N ALA A 48 -10.06 -11.58 -7.23
CA ALA A 48 -11.45 -11.67 -6.81
C ALA A 48 -11.84 -10.44 -5.99
N TYR A 49 -12.99 -9.85 -6.29
CA TYR A 49 -13.49 -8.68 -5.55
C TYR A 49 -14.98 -8.73 -5.28
N THR A 50 -15.38 -7.96 -4.28
CA THR A 50 -16.78 -7.74 -3.94
C THR A 50 -17.29 -6.41 -4.44
N PHE A 51 -18.54 -6.37 -4.90
CA PHE A 51 -19.19 -5.13 -5.32
C PHE A 51 -20.67 -5.12 -4.97
N ASN A 52 -21.32 -3.97 -5.08
CA ASN A 52 -22.75 -3.80 -4.95
C ASN A 52 -23.22 -2.64 -5.87
N HIS A 53 -24.49 -2.27 -5.76
CA HIS A 53 -25.08 -1.20 -6.58
C HIS A 53 -24.49 0.21 -6.32
N THR A 54 -23.73 0.40 -5.24
CA THR A 54 -23.05 1.67 -4.93
C THR A 54 -21.58 1.67 -5.34
N SER A 55 -21.04 0.53 -5.79
CA SER A 55 -19.64 0.42 -6.22
C SER A 55 -19.46 1.07 -7.59
N LYS A 56 -18.50 1.99 -7.71
CA LYS A 56 -18.17 2.56 -9.02
C LYS A 56 -17.06 1.70 -9.65
N PRO A 57 -17.23 1.24 -10.89
CA PRO A 57 -16.20 0.45 -11.56
C PRO A 57 -14.83 1.14 -11.62
N ASP A 58 -14.81 2.47 -11.72
CA ASP A 58 -13.56 3.24 -11.76
C ASP A 58 -12.76 3.18 -10.45
N ASP A 59 -13.44 3.00 -9.31
CA ASP A 59 -12.79 2.84 -8.00
C ASP A 59 -11.97 1.53 -7.94
N LEU A 60 -12.23 0.59 -8.85
CA LEU A 60 -11.51 -0.69 -8.92
C LEU A 60 -10.28 -0.64 -9.82
N ARG A 61 -10.04 0.43 -10.59
CA ARG A 61 -8.92 0.50 -11.55
C ARG A 61 -7.56 0.36 -10.86
N SER A 62 -7.34 1.10 -9.77
CA SER A 62 -6.07 1.03 -9.02
C SER A 62 -5.87 -0.36 -8.44
N LEU A 63 -6.91 -0.92 -7.81
CA LEU A 63 -6.85 -2.25 -7.22
C LEU A 63 -6.61 -3.33 -8.29
N LEU A 64 -7.26 -3.23 -9.46
CA LEU A 64 -6.97 -4.11 -10.59
C LEU A 64 -5.53 -3.98 -11.08
N ALA A 65 -4.98 -2.76 -11.16
CA ALA A 65 -3.60 -2.54 -11.58
C ALA A 65 -2.57 -3.11 -10.58
N HIS A 66 -2.87 -3.04 -9.28
CA HIS A 66 -2.08 -3.66 -8.20
C HIS A 66 -2.08 -5.18 -8.36
N GLU A 67 -3.26 -5.77 -8.39
CA GLU A 67 -3.45 -7.22 -8.37
C GLU A 67 -3.00 -7.87 -9.68
N MET A 68 -3.15 -7.16 -10.80
CA MET A 68 -2.60 -7.54 -12.09
C MET A 68 -1.08 -7.61 -12.09
N LEU A 69 -0.39 -6.76 -11.32
CA LEU A 69 1.07 -6.85 -11.24
C LEU A 69 1.51 -8.21 -10.71
N HIS A 70 0.73 -8.84 -9.82
CA HIS A 70 1.10 -10.12 -9.22
C HIS A 70 1.18 -11.30 -10.21
N SER A 71 0.66 -11.17 -11.43
CA SER A 71 0.95 -12.11 -12.53
C SER A 71 2.40 -12.04 -13.07
N TRP A 72 3.13 -10.97 -12.74
CA TRP A 72 4.55 -10.83 -13.03
C TRP A 72 5.37 -10.85 -11.74
N VAL A 73 5.07 -9.92 -10.84
CA VAL A 73 5.80 -9.71 -9.59
C VAL A 73 4.93 -10.19 -8.44
N ASN A 74 5.07 -11.47 -8.08
CA ASN A 74 4.48 -11.99 -6.86
C ASN A 74 5.40 -11.65 -5.67
N SER A 75 6.09 -12.64 -5.10
CA SER A 75 6.97 -12.46 -3.96
C SER A 75 8.41 -12.86 -4.30
N LEU A 76 9.38 -12.54 -3.43
CA LEU A 76 10.73 -13.10 -3.54
C LEU A 76 10.68 -14.60 -3.18
N ASP A 77 11.52 -15.41 -3.82
CA ASP A 77 11.62 -16.84 -3.51
C ASP A 77 11.93 -17.05 -2.02
N GLY A 78 11.15 -17.92 -1.36
CA GLY A 78 11.27 -18.18 0.08
C GLY A 78 10.80 -17.00 0.94
N SER A 79 9.83 -16.21 0.47
CA SER A 79 9.08 -15.27 1.32
C SER A 79 7.74 -15.88 1.74
N MET A 80 6.65 -15.67 0.99
CA MET A 80 5.27 -16.01 1.38
C MET A 80 5.01 -17.50 1.66
N ASP A 81 5.80 -18.40 1.06
CA ASP A 81 5.68 -19.86 1.27
C ASP A 81 6.46 -20.37 2.51
N SER A 82 7.00 -19.45 3.33
CA SER A 82 7.84 -19.79 4.49
C SER A 82 7.49 -18.96 5.73
N ALA A 83 7.68 -19.54 6.91
CA ALA A 83 7.52 -18.83 8.18
C ALA A 83 8.46 -17.61 8.22
N GLY A 84 7.90 -16.41 8.36
CA GLY A 84 8.65 -15.14 8.37
C GLY A 84 8.49 -14.28 7.11
N GLY A 85 7.93 -14.80 6.01
CA GLY A 85 7.90 -14.15 4.70
C GLY A 85 7.31 -12.74 4.57
N LEU A 86 6.55 -12.29 5.58
CA LEU A 86 5.94 -10.95 5.61
C LEU A 86 6.99 -9.83 5.75
N ASP A 87 8.18 -10.14 6.27
CA ASP A 87 9.31 -9.19 6.36
C ASP A 87 9.84 -8.79 4.97
N ARG A 88 9.64 -9.66 3.96
CA ARG A 88 10.02 -9.49 2.55
C ARG A 88 8.87 -9.05 1.66
N SER A 89 7.66 -8.86 2.20
CA SER A 89 6.50 -8.36 1.44
C SER A 89 6.74 -6.99 0.82
N TRP A 90 7.72 -6.21 1.32
CA TRP A 90 8.11 -4.93 0.72
C TRP A 90 8.44 -5.03 -0.77
N PHE A 91 8.95 -6.18 -1.23
CA PHE A 91 9.31 -6.34 -2.64
C PHE A 91 8.06 -6.48 -3.51
N GLY A 92 7.24 -7.49 -3.25
CA GLY A 92 6.04 -7.77 -4.03
C GLY A 92 4.99 -6.67 -3.91
N GLU A 93 4.62 -6.34 -2.68
CA GLU A 93 3.57 -5.36 -2.38
C GLU A 93 4.04 -3.92 -2.64
N GLY A 94 5.30 -3.61 -2.33
CA GLY A 94 5.86 -2.30 -2.63
C GLY A 94 5.95 -2.04 -4.14
N LEU A 95 6.34 -3.03 -4.95
CA LEU A 95 6.32 -2.93 -6.41
C LEU A 95 4.90 -2.85 -6.94
N ALA A 96 3.95 -3.59 -6.36
CA ALA A 96 2.53 -3.52 -6.71
C ALA A 96 1.98 -2.11 -6.51
N VAL A 97 2.23 -1.49 -5.35
CA VAL A 97 1.84 -0.10 -5.10
C VAL A 97 2.63 0.89 -5.95
N HIS A 98 3.90 0.62 -6.29
CA HIS A 98 4.64 1.49 -7.22
C HIS A 98 4.04 1.45 -8.63
N TYR A 99 3.88 0.25 -9.19
CA TYR A 99 3.44 0.07 -10.58
C TYR A 99 1.94 0.26 -10.79
N GLN A 100 1.08 0.11 -9.76
CA GLN A 100 -0.36 0.36 -9.90
C GLN A 100 -0.68 1.78 -10.37
N ARG A 101 0.18 2.75 -10.07
CA ARG A 101 0.04 4.14 -10.57
C ARG A 101 0.97 4.42 -11.73
N THR A 102 2.22 3.95 -11.71
CA THR A 102 3.21 4.36 -12.71
C THR A 102 2.93 3.72 -14.08
N LEU A 103 2.49 2.47 -14.15
CA LEU A 103 2.24 1.83 -15.45
C LEU A 103 0.96 2.33 -16.12
N PRO A 104 -0.20 2.46 -15.45
CA PRO A 104 -1.36 3.09 -16.07
C PRO A 104 -1.09 4.54 -16.51
N PHE A 105 -0.29 5.30 -15.75
CA PHE A 105 0.08 6.66 -16.12
C PHE A 105 0.98 6.69 -17.36
N ARG A 106 2.01 5.83 -17.42
CA ARG A 106 2.88 5.67 -18.60
C ARG A 106 2.10 5.17 -19.82
N ALA A 107 1.04 4.39 -19.63
CA ALA A 107 0.14 3.94 -20.69
C ALA A 107 -0.85 5.01 -21.16
N GLY A 108 -0.89 6.20 -20.53
CA GLY A 108 -1.88 7.25 -20.81
C GLY A 108 -3.30 6.88 -20.38
N MET A 109 -3.45 5.90 -19.48
CA MET A 109 -4.73 5.33 -19.06
C MET A 109 -5.29 5.95 -17.77
N ILE A 110 -4.48 6.75 -17.08
CA ILE A 110 -4.91 7.63 -15.96
C ILE A 110 -4.30 9.02 -16.15
N SER A 111 -4.99 10.03 -15.64
CA SER A 111 -4.55 11.43 -15.62
C SER A 111 -3.48 11.69 -14.55
N ALA A 112 -2.83 12.85 -14.64
CA ALA A 112 -1.90 13.33 -13.61
C ALA A 112 -2.60 13.57 -12.26
N GLU A 113 -3.90 13.91 -12.27
CA GLU A 113 -4.71 14.06 -11.06
C GLU A 113 -4.95 12.70 -10.38
N GLU A 114 -5.34 11.68 -11.15
CA GLU A 114 -5.51 10.32 -10.64
C GLU A 114 -4.19 9.75 -10.10
N PHE A 115 -3.07 10.00 -10.80
CA PHE A 115 -1.73 9.64 -10.32
C PHE A 115 -1.39 10.31 -8.98
N LEU A 116 -1.61 11.63 -8.88
CA LEU A 116 -1.37 12.38 -7.65
C LEU A 116 -2.28 11.94 -6.52
N LYS A 117 -3.54 11.57 -6.80
CA LYS A 117 -4.47 11.05 -5.80
C LYS A 117 -3.93 9.75 -5.19
N ASP A 118 -3.54 8.77 -6.00
CA ASP A 118 -2.98 7.49 -5.52
C ASP A 118 -1.69 7.70 -4.71
N LEU A 119 -0.77 8.51 -5.26
CA LEU A 119 0.49 8.84 -4.62
C LEU A 119 0.28 9.51 -3.26
N ASN A 120 -0.61 10.49 -3.19
CA ASN A 120 -0.85 11.26 -1.97
C ASN A 120 -1.63 10.49 -0.91
N GLU A 121 -2.49 9.54 -1.32
CA GLU A 121 -3.14 8.60 -0.40
C GLU A 121 -2.10 7.68 0.27
N THR A 122 -1.19 7.11 -0.53
CA THR A 122 -0.05 6.30 -0.05
C THR A 122 0.88 7.11 0.86
N ALA A 123 1.32 8.28 0.39
CA ALA A 123 2.22 9.16 1.15
C ALA A 123 1.56 9.69 2.43
N GLY A 124 0.28 10.07 2.37
CA GLY A 124 -0.46 10.56 3.52
C GLY A 124 -0.58 9.48 4.59
N ARG A 125 -0.92 8.25 4.19
CA ARG A 125 -0.94 7.10 5.10
C ARG A 125 0.44 6.85 5.72
N TYR A 126 1.49 6.85 4.91
CA TYR A 126 2.86 6.59 5.38
C TYR A 126 3.38 7.64 6.36
N TYR A 127 3.42 8.92 5.97
CA TYR A 127 4.04 9.99 6.75
C TYR A 127 3.24 10.37 8.00
N THR A 128 1.97 9.97 8.08
CA THR A 128 1.14 10.14 9.29
C THR A 128 1.06 8.88 10.15
N ASN A 129 1.72 7.79 9.75
CA ASN A 129 1.74 6.54 10.49
C ASN A 129 2.61 6.65 11.75
N ILE A 130 2.02 6.47 12.93
CA ILE A 130 2.78 6.48 14.19
C ILE A 130 3.78 5.33 14.31
N MET A 131 3.55 4.24 13.57
CA MET A 131 4.41 3.05 13.50
C MET A 131 5.41 3.10 12.34
N ILE A 132 5.59 4.25 11.67
CA ILE A 132 6.44 4.43 10.48
C ILE A 132 7.87 3.90 10.64
N ALA A 133 8.41 3.90 11.87
CA ALA A 133 9.77 3.46 12.18
C ALA A 133 9.88 1.95 12.51
N THR A 134 8.79 1.19 12.44
CA THR A 134 8.80 -0.26 12.72
C THR A 134 9.71 -1.00 11.72
N PRO A 135 10.79 -1.68 12.15
CA PRO A 135 11.65 -2.41 11.23
C PRO A 135 10.91 -3.54 10.51
N ASN A 136 11.34 -3.89 9.30
CA ASN A 136 10.69 -4.96 8.52
C ASN A 136 10.69 -6.31 9.25
N ALA A 137 11.75 -6.60 10.02
CA ALA A 137 11.83 -7.84 10.81
C ALA A 137 10.72 -7.97 11.87
N ALA A 138 10.10 -6.86 12.31
CA ALA A 138 8.99 -6.85 13.25
C ALA A 138 7.61 -6.93 12.58
N ILE A 139 7.55 -6.80 11.25
CA ILE A 139 6.29 -6.83 10.49
C ILE A 139 5.56 -8.17 10.65
N PRO A 140 6.20 -9.35 10.54
CA PRO A 140 5.50 -10.63 10.65
C PRO A 140 4.69 -10.79 11.94
N GLU A 141 5.24 -10.35 13.08
CA GLU A 141 4.53 -10.41 14.36
C GLU A 141 3.40 -9.37 14.46
N GLY A 142 3.62 -8.17 13.93
CA GLY A 142 2.68 -7.06 14.03
C GLY A 142 1.58 -7.04 12.97
N PHE A 143 1.76 -7.71 11.83
CA PHE A 143 0.93 -7.56 10.63
C PHE A 143 -0.57 -7.79 10.88
N TRP A 144 -0.92 -8.83 11.62
CA TRP A 144 -2.32 -9.14 11.94
C TRP A 144 -2.84 -8.45 13.20
N ARG A 145 -1.94 -7.89 14.01
CA ARG A 145 -2.26 -7.27 15.30
C ARG A 145 -2.54 -5.78 15.18
N ASP A 146 -1.82 -5.10 14.28
CA ASP A 146 -1.91 -3.66 14.10
C ASP A 146 -1.89 -3.29 12.62
N THR A 147 -3.00 -2.70 12.17
CA THR A 147 -3.20 -2.28 10.78
C THR A 147 -2.23 -1.18 10.36
N ARG A 148 -1.64 -0.45 11.31
CA ARG A 148 -0.59 0.54 11.09
C ARG A 148 0.75 -0.12 10.76
N ILE A 149 1.00 -1.35 11.23
CA ILE A 149 2.17 -2.14 10.83
C ILE A 149 1.90 -2.82 9.48
N ARG A 150 0.68 -3.33 9.29
CA ARG A 150 0.25 -4.05 8.08
C ARG A 150 0.51 -3.29 6.78
N VAL A 151 0.29 -1.98 6.77
CA VAL A 151 0.44 -1.14 5.57
C VAL A 151 1.89 -0.77 5.24
N LEU A 152 2.85 -1.02 6.15
CA LEU A 152 4.24 -0.61 5.95
C LEU A 152 4.93 -1.27 4.74
N PRO A 153 4.81 -2.58 4.47
CA PRO A 153 5.41 -3.19 3.27
C PRO A 153 4.96 -2.51 1.96
N TYR A 154 3.70 -2.11 1.92
CA TYR A 154 3.07 -1.42 0.79
C TYR A 154 3.63 0.00 0.65
N ASP A 155 3.43 0.82 1.67
CA ASP A 155 3.72 2.25 1.61
C ASP A 155 5.23 2.54 1.63
N ARG A 156 5.97 1.91 2.55
CA ARG A 156 7.43 2.04 2.63
C ARG A 156 8.07 1.48 1.39
N GLY A 157 7.66 0.28 0.95
CA GLY A 157 8.20 -0.37 -0.23
C GLY A 157 8.02 0.49 -1.48
N SER A 158 6.83 1.06 -1.66
CA SER A 158 6.54 1.90 -2.82
C SER A 158 7.36 3.19 -2.88
N LEU A 159 7.51 3.88 -1.74
CA LEU A 159 8.36 5.07 -1.64
C LEU A 159 9.85 4.72 -1.76
N TYR A 160 10.28 3.59 -1.20
CA TYR A 160 11.65 3.09 -1.37
C TYR A 160 11.97 2.85 -2.85
N PHE A 161 11.08 2.17 -3.58
CA PHE A 161 11.28 1.89 -5.00
C PHE A 161 11.34 3.17 -5.85
N GLU A 162 10.56 4.18 -5.51
CA GLU A 162 10.70 5.48 -6.16
C GLU A 162 12.06 6.14 -5.88
N ALA A 163 12.53 6.08 -4.63
CA ALA A 163 13.85 6.60 -4.28
C ALA A 163 14.97 5.87 -5.05
N VAL A 164 14.87 4.54 -5.17
CA VAL A 164 15.80 3.73 -5.96
C VAL A 164 15.74 4.11 -7.44
N ASP A 165 14.56 4.24 -8.04
CA ASP A 165 14.41 4.65 -9.44
C ASP A 165 15.09 5.99 -9.72
N ALA A 166 14.84 7.00 -8.87
CA ALA A 166 15.45 8.32 -8.99
C ALA A 166 16.97 8.27 -8.83
N GLN A 167 17.49 7.47 -7.89
CA GLN A 167 18.93 7.29 -7.72
C GLN A 167 19.58 6.64 -8.95
N ILE A 168 18.98 5.57 -9.50
CA ILE A 168 19.50 4.88 -10.68
C ILE A 168 19.47 5.79 -11.92
N ARG A 169 18.38 6.52 -12.13
CA ARG A 169 18.29 7.50 -13.22
C ARG A 169 19.37 8.57 -13.09
N THR A 170 19.59 9.09 -11.89
CA THR A 170 20.63 10.09 -11.64
C THR A 170 22.02 9.53 -11.95
N ALA A 171 22.36 8.35 -11.41
CA ALA A 171 23.67 7.72 -11.59
C ALA A 171 23.96 7.33 -13.05
N SER A 172 22.92 6.97 -13.80
CA SER A 172 23.04 6.50 -15.20
C SER A 172 22.80 7.59 -16.25
N GLY A 173 22.51 8.83 -15.84
CA GLY A 173 22.10 9.91 -16.76
C GLY A 173 20.79 9.58 -17.50
N GLY A 174 19.86 8.89 -16.83
CA GLY A 174 18.54 8.51 -17.34
C GLY A 174 18.53 7.25 -18.23
N LYS A 175 19.68 6.59 -18.43
CA LYS A 175 19.79 5.40 -19.30
C LYS A 175 19.26 4.12 -18.65
N ARG A 176 19.22 4.09 -17.32
CA ARG A 176 18.76 2.95 -16.53
C ARG A 176 17.75 3.40 -15.49
N SER A 177 16.94 2.47 -15.03
CA SER A 177 15.90 2.73 -14.02
C SER A 177 15.69 1.51 -13.13
N LEU A 178 14.82 1.62 -12.11
CA LEU A 178 14.37 0.47 -11.32
C LEU A 178 13.82 -0.65 -12.20
N ASP A 179 13.19 -0.28 -13.32
CA ASP A 179 12.56 -1.22 -14.24
C ASP A 179 13.58 -2.23 -14.81
N ASP A 180 14.85 -1.84 -14.95
CA ASP A 180 15.90 -2.74 -15.42
C ASP A 180 16.26 -3.82 -14.40
N ILE A 181 16.25 -3.48 -13.12
CA ILE A 181 16.41 -4.45 -12.02
C ILE A 181 15.22 -5.41 -12.04
N VAL A 182 13.99 -4.88 -12.04
CA VAL A 182 12.77 -5.70 -11.99
C VAL A 182 12.69 -6.65 -13.19
N ARG A 183 12.92 -6.14 -14.41
CA ARG A 183 12.94 -6.99 -15.62
C ARG A 183 14.03 -8.06 -15.55
N THR A 184 15.20 -7.75 -15.00
CA THR A 184 16.28 -8.74 -14.85
C THR A 184 15.87 -9.84 -13.89
N MET A 185 15.30 -9.49 -12.74
CA MET A 185 14.79 -10.44 -11.75
C MET A 185 13.70 -11.36 -12.33
N LEU A 186 12.75 -10.80 -13.07
CA LEU A 186 11.68 -11.56 -13.72
C LEU A 186 12.22 -12.53 -14.79
N ARG A 187 13.17 -12.08 -15.62
CA ARG A 187 13.85 -12.96 -16.57
C ARG A 187 14.59 -14.09 -15.86
N THR A 188 15.34 -13.79 -14.81
CA THR A 188 16.07 -14.80 -14.03
C THR A 188 15.13 -15.89 -13.51
N ARG A 189 13.97 -15.51 -12.94
CA ARG A 189 12.97 -16.50 -12.49
C ARG A 189 12.46 -17.37 -13.63
N ARG A 190 12.09 -16.76 -14.76
CA ARG A 190 11.56 -17.48 -15.93
C ARG A 190 12.57 -18.48 -16.50
N ASP A 191 13.85 -18.12 -16.45
CA ASP A 191 14.94 -18.96 -16.94
C ASP A 191 15.38 -20.03 -15.89
N GLY A 192 14.60 -20.23 -14.82
CA GLY A 192 14.81 -21.25 -13.78
C GLY A 192 15.76 -20.83 -12.65
N GLY A 193 16.24 -19.59 -12.66
CA GLY A 193 17.06 -19.02 -11.60
C GLY A 193 16.25 -18.56 -10.39
N ARG A 194 16.94 -18.22 -9.30
CA ARG A 194 16.32 -17.77 -8.05
C ARG A 194 16.12 -16.26 -8.03
N MET A 195 14.87 -15.81 -7.93
CA MET A 195 14.51 -14.41 -7.70
C MET A 195 14.38 -14.15 -6.20
N ASN A 196 15.52 -13.93 -5.55
CA ASN A 196 15.62 -13.75 -4.10
C ASN A 196 16.29 -12.41 -3.73
N GLU A 197 16.36 -12.12 -2.43
CA GLU A 197 16.98 -10.88 -1.92
C GLU A 197 18.46 -10.77 -2.30
N ALA A 198 19.19 -11.88 -2.37
CA ALA A 198 20.60 -11.87 -2.77
C ALA A 198 20.78 -11.39 -4.21
N LEU A 199 19.90 -11.81 -5.13
CA LEU A 199 19.89 -11.28 -6.50
C LEU A 199 19.55 -9.79 -6.51
N TYR A 200 18.54 -9.37 -5.76
CA TYR A 200 18.17 -7.94 -5.67
C TYR A 200 19.34 -7.09 -5.17
N ARG A 201 20.01 -7.49 -4.08
CA ARG A 201 21.20 -6.82 -3.54
C ARG A 201 22.33 -6.75 -4.55
N SER A 202 22.59 -7.83 -5.29
CA SER A 202 23.61 -7.85 -6.34
C SER A 202 23.33 -6.83 -7.44
N LEU A 203 22.08 -6.80 -7.95
CA LEU A 203 21.66 -5.86 -8.99
C LEU A 203 21.68 -4.41 -8.47
N LEU A 204 21.19 -4.18 -7.25
CA LEU A 204 21.20 -2.85 -6.63
C LEU A 204 22.63 -2.32 -6.44
N LYS A 205 23.55 -3.18 -5.97
CA LYS A 205 24.96 -2.83 -5.82
C LYS A 205 25.62 -2.50 -7.16
N ALA A 206 25.26 -3.20 -8.23
CA ALA A 206 25.78 -2.92 -9.56
C ALA A 206 25.35 -1.53 -10.07
N GLU A 207 24.15 -1.06 -9.72
CA GLU A 207 23.66 0.27 -10.11
C GLU A 207 24.16 1.40 -9.19
N LEU A 208 24.19 1.17 -7.87
CA LEU A 208 24.31 2.22 -6.86
C LEU A 208 25.47 2.04 -5.87
N GLY A 209 26.26 0.97 -6.02
CA GLY A 209 27.39 0.67 -5.15
C GLY A 209 26.99 0.39 -3.68
N GLU A 210 27.94 0.56 -2.77
CA GLU A 210 27.72 0.32 -1.33
C GLU A 210 26.69 1.26 -0.71
N LYS A 211 26.55 2.48 -1.26
CA LYS A 211 25.54 3.43 -0.80
C LYS A 211 24.13 2.88 -1.00
N GLY A 212 23.85 2.29 -2.17
CA GLY A 212 22.54 1.68 -2.43
C GLY A 212 22.21 0.55 -1.46
N ILE A 213 23.20 -0.24 -1.07
CA ILE A 213 23.04 -1.31 -0.08
C ILE A 213 22.79 -0.74 1.31
N ALA A 214 23.53 0.28 1.72
CA ALA A 214 23.31 0.94 3.00
C ALA A 214 21.90 1.59 3.09
N ASP A 215 21.43 2.23 2.02
CA ASP A 215 20.08 2.79 1.93
C ASP A 215 19.01 1.68 2.02
N PHE A 216 19.23 0.53 1.36
CA PHE A 216 18.35 -0.63 1.44
C PHE A 216 18.28 -1.21 2.86
N ASP A 217 19.43 -1.40 3.51
CA ASP A 217 19.48 -1.90 4.88
C ASP A 217 18.84 -0.92 5.87
N ALA A 218 19.02 0.39 5.66
CA ALA A 218 18.34 1.41 6.45
C ALA A 218 16.81 1.35 6.29
N MET A 219 16.32 1.15 5.06
CA MET A 219 14.89 0.96 4.79
C MET A 219 14.35 -0.29 5.53
N LEU A 220 15.05 -1.42 5.45
CA LEU A 220 14.68 -2.64 6.18
C LEU A 220 14.70 -2.42 7.70
N GLY A 221 15.63 -1.59 8.19
CA GLY A 221 15.73 -1.16 9.57
C GLY A 221 14.63 -0.19 10.03
N GLY A 222 13.73 0.24 9.13
CA GLY A 222 12.62 1.13 9.46
C GLY A 222 12.90 2.61 9.24
N ALA A 223 14.02 2.97 8.59
CA ALA A 223 14.28 4.37 8.22
C ALA A 223 13.13 4.93 7.36
N THR A 224 12.80 6.20 7.58
CA THR A 224 11.75 6.87 6.81
C THR A 224 12.21 7.10 5.38
N MET A 225 11.44 6.59 4.42
CA MET A 225 11.70 6.78 3.00
C MET A 225 11.20 8.14 2.54
N LEU A 226 12.06 8.88 1.87
CA LEU A 226 11.75 10.18 1.29
C LEU A 226 12.38 10.30 -0.10
N PRO A 227 11.65 9.94 -1.17
CA PRO A 227 12.12 10.14 -2.54
C PRO A 227 12.46 11.60 -2.81
N PRO A 228 13.41 11.91 -3.72
CA PRO A 228 13.64 13.27 -4.21
C PRO A 228 12.35 13.99 -4.61
N SER A 229 12.36 15.33 -4.57
CA SER A 229 11.14 16.13 -4.79
C SER A 229 10.51 15.86 -6.16
N ASP A 230 11.36 15.63 -7.15
CA ASP A 230 11.10 15.42 -8.57
C ASP A 230 11.15 13.94 -8.98
N ALA A 231 11.15 13.00 -8.00
CA ALA A 231 11.33 11.57 -8.28
C ALA A 231 10.30 11.02 -9.27
N TYR A 232 9.05 11.45 -9.16
CA TYR A 232 7.94 11.05 -10.03
C TYR A 232 7.94 11.73 -11.41
N GLY A 233 9.01 12.46 -11.75
CA GLY A 233 9.17 13.19 -12.99
C GLY A 233 9.00 14.71 -12.82
N PRO A 234 9.43 15.49 -13.82
CA PRO A 234 9.52 16.96 -13.73
C PRO A 234 8.15 17.65 -13.61
N HIS A 235 7.06 16.95 -13.91
CA HIS A 235 5.69 17.45 -13.79
C HIS A 235 5.16 17.42 -12.36
N PHE A 236 5.91 16.87 -11.41
CA PHE A 236 5.51 16.80 -10.02
C PHE A 236 6.61 17.35 -9.12
N ARG A 237 6.19 17.94 -8.00
CA ARG A 237 7.09 18.40 -6.96
C ARG A 237 6.52 18.08 -5.58
N ARG A 238 7.41 17.78 -4.65
CA ARG A 238 7.06 17.54 -3.25
C ARG A 238 6.71 18.87 -2.57
N VAL A 239 5.74 18.80 -1.66
CA VAL A 239 5.37 19.86 -0.73
C VAL A 239 5.20 19.26 0.66
N VAL A 240 5.26 20.13 1.67
CA VAL A 240 4.86 19.79 3.04
C VAL A 240 3.40 20.23 3.24
N ARG A 241 2.62 19.36 3.88
CA ARG A 241 1.23 19.62 4.26
C ARG A 241 1.00 19.17 5.70
N PRO A 242 0.28 19.97 6.51
CA PRO A 242 -0.16 19.52 7.82
C PRO A 242 -1.25 18.45 7.65
N LEU A 243 -0.96 17.21 8.03
CA LEU A 243 -1.92 16.09 8.01
C LEU A 243 -2.09 15.51 9.43
N ARG A 244 -3.24 14.91 9.72
CA ARG A 244 -3.51 14.32 11.03
C ARG A 244 -3.18 12.84 11.04
N ARG A 245 -2.53 12.37 12.11
CA ARG A 245 -2.24 10.95 12.34
C ARG A 245 -3.51 10.12 12.40
N TYR A 246 -3.46 8.92 11.82
CA TYR A 246 -4.48 7.92 12.08
C TYR A 246 -4.41 7.49 13.55
N ASP A 247 -5.51 7.70 14.27
CA ASP A 247 -5.62 7.39 15.68
C ASP A 247 -7.07 7.04 16.01
N LEU A 248 -7.30 5.79 16.43
CA LEU A 248 -8.62 5.35 16.88
C LEU A 248 -8.97 5.95 18.25
N GLY A 249 -8.01 6.47 19.01
CA GLY A 249 -8.22 7.00 20.35
C GLY A 249 -8.36 5.93 21.43
N PHE A 250 -8.09 4.66 21.13
CA PHE A 250 -8.01 3.54 22.07
C PHE A 250 -7.04 2.47 21.55
N ASP A 251 -6.74 1.46 22.36
CA ASP A 251 -5.81 0.39 21.98
C ASP A 251 -6.37 -0.47 20.82
N ILE A 252 -5.66 -0.50 19.68
CA ILE A 252 -6.04 -1.33 18.52
C ILE A 252 -6.13 -2.82 18.89
N ALA A 253 -5.37 -3.29 19.88
CA ALA A 253 -5.44 -4.67 20.33
C ALA A 253 -6.84 -5.07 20.83
N SER A 254 -7.65 -4.11 21.28
CA SER A 254 -9.08 -4.31 21.61
C SER A 254 -9.90 -4.89 20.46
N LEU A 255 -9.51 -4.65 19.21
CA LEU A 255 -10.22 -5.16 18.03
C LEU A 255 -9.89 -6.62 17.71
N GLY A 256 -8.82 -7.16 18.29
CA GLY A 256 -8.39 -8.55 18.14
C GLY A 256 -9.01 -9.52 19.15
N THR A 257 -9.70 -9.02 20.19
CA THR A 257 -10.31 -9.87 21.22
C THR A 257 -11.73 -10.30 20.86
N LYS A 258 -12.21 -11.37 21.50
CA LYS A 258 -13.62 -11.80 21.44
C LYS A 258 -14.15 -11.95 22.87
N PRO A 259 -15.09 -11.10 23.31
CA PRO A 259 -15.64 -9.92 22.62
C PRO A 259 -14.60 -8.80 22.40
N LYS A 260 -14.86 -7.87 21.48
CA LYS A 260 -13.99 -6.70 21.20
C LYS A 260 -14.27 -5.62 22.24
N ILE A 261 -13.46 -5.56 23.30
CA ILE A 261 -13.69 -4.65 24.42
C ILE A 261 -12.71 -3.48 24.35
N VAL A 262 -13.24 -2.26 24.32
CA VAL A 262 -12.44 -1.02 24.34
C VAL A 262 -11.60 -0.98 25.62
N ARG A 263 -10.30 -0.78 25.43
CA ARG A 263 -9.30 -0.61 26.49
C ARG A 263 -8.34 0.51 26.09
N GLY A 264 -7.77 1.16 27.10
CA GLY A 264 -6.75 2.19 26.87
C GLY A 264 -7.31 3.38 26.10
N LEU A 265 -8.58 3.74 26.34
CA LEU A 265 -9.18 4.94 25.76
C LEU A 265 -8.33 6.17 26.14
N VAL A 266 -7.85 6.87 25.12
CA VAL A 266 -7.02 8.05 25.29
C VAL A 266 -7.91 9.24 25.65
N ALA A 267 -7.64 9.85 26.80
CA ALA A 267 -8.36 11.03 27.26
C ALA A 267 -8.22 12.19 26.25
N GLY A 268 -9.35 12.85 25.93
CA GLY A 268 -9.38 13.94 24.96
C GLY A 268 -9.29 13.52 23.49
N SER A 269 -9.16 12.22 23.19
CA SER A 269 -9.22 11.72 21.81
C SER A 269 -10.60 11.94 21.19
N ASN A 270 -10.68 11.92 19.85
CA ASN A 270 -11.96 12.01 19.15
C ASN A 270 -12.93 10.89 19.54
N ALA A 271 -12.44 9.70 19.91
CA ALA A 271 -13.26 8.62 20.41
C ALA A 271 -13.89 8.95 21.78
N ALA A 272 -13.08 9.48 22.71
CA ALA A 272 -13.55 9.90 24.02
C ALA A 272 -14.55 11.07 23.92
N LEU A 273 -14.27 12.06 23.07
CA LEU A 273 -15.18 13.19 22.80
C LEU A 273 -16.50 12.75 22.16
N ALA A 274 -16.47 11.70 21.35
CA ALA A 274 -17.67 11.08 20.77
C ALA A 274 -18.44 10.18 21.76
N GLY A 275 -17.94 10.02 22.99
CA GLY A 275 -18.62 9.32 24.07
C GLY A 275 -18.28 7.84 24.21
N LEU A 276 -17.24 7.35 23.54
CA LEU A 276 -16.69 6.00 23.76
C LEU A 276 -16.12 5.90 25.19
N ARG A 277 -16.18 4.72 25.80
CA ARG A 277 -15.67 4.44 27.15
C ARG A 277 -14.90 3.12 27.17
N ASP A 278 -13.92 3.01 28.07
CA ASP A 278 -13.34 1.71 28.40
C ASP A 278 -14.44 0.76 28.90
N GLY A 279 -14.38 -0.50 28.46
CA GLY A 279 -15.40 -1.51 28.75
C GLY A 279 -16.52 -1.62 27.71
N ASP A 280 -16.63 -0.66 26.78
CA ASP A 280 -17.55 -0.76 25.65
C ASP A 280 -17.25 -1.98 24.77
N GLU A 281 -18.28 -2.72 24.37
CA GLU A 281 -18.16 -3.81 23.40
C GLU A 281 -18.44 -3.28 21.98
N ILE A 282 -17.48 -3.43 21.07
CA ILE A 282 -17.65 -3.09 19.64
C ILE A 282 -18.21 -4.31 18.89
N LEU A 283 -19.40 -4.15 18.32
CA LEU A 283 -20.14 -5.25 17.69
C LEU A 283 -19.83 -5.42 16.20
N ASN A 284 -19.35 -4.37 15.53
CA ASN A 284 -19.12 -4.37 14.09
C ASN A 284 -17.63 -4.49 13.71
N GLY A 285 -17.37 -4.63 12.41
CA GLY A 285 -16.05 -4.46 11.81
C GLY A 285 -16.07 -3.24 10.88
N PHE A 286 -14.89 -2.69 10.58
CA PHE A 286 -14.75 -1.52 9.73
C PHE A 286 -13.42 -1.57 8.97
N PRO A 287 -13.33 -0.94 7.77
CA PRO A 287 -12.15 -1.04 6.90
C PRO A 287 -11.01 -0.14 7.40
N GLN A 288 -10.25 -0.64 8.37
CA GLN A 288 -9.16 0.12 9.00
C GLN A 288 -8.14 0.67 7.98
N ASP A 289 -7.68 -0.12 7.02
CA ASP A 289 -6.63 0.28 6.08
C ASP A 289 -7.03 1.48 5.21
N ALA A 290 -8.27 1.49 4.71
CA ALA A 290 -8.82 2.62 3.96
C ALA A 290 -8.96 3.87 4.84
N LEU A 291 -9.40 3.71 6.09
CA LEU A 291 -9.53 4.83 7.04
C LEU A 291 -8.19 5.49 7.37
N GLN A 292 -7.05 4.80 7.21
CA GLN A 292 -5.73 5.37 7.45
C GLN A 292 -5.32 6.39 6.38
N GLY A 293 -5.68 6.16 5.11
CA GLY A 293 -5.33 7.04 4.00
C GLY A 293 -6.24 8.26 3.84
N ASP A 294 -7.53 8.15 4.15
CA ASP A 294 -8.50 9.22 3.91
C ASP A 294 -8.62 10.20 5.08
N GLN A 295 -7.94 11.34 5.01
CA GLN A 295 -7.92 12.40 6.05
C GLN A 295 -9.29 12.94 6.49
N GLN A 296 -10.36 12.71 5.72
CA GLN A 296 -11.73 13.16 6.00
C GLN A 296 -12.64 12.03 6.51
N ALA A 297 -12.18 10.78 6.48
CA ALA A 297 -13.01 9.64 6.82
C ALA A 297 -13.53 9.67 8.26
N TYR A 298 -14.73 9.11 8.43
CA TYR A 298 -15.34 8.82 9.72
C TYR A 298 -15.43 7.31 9.92
N VAL A 299 -15.22 6.88 11.16
CA VAL A 299 -15.56 5.53 11.61
C VAL A 299 -16.89 5.56 12.35
N THR A 300 -17.72 4.53 12.14
CA THR A 300 -18.93 4.28 12.95
C THR A 300 -18.75 2.96 13.69
N LEU A 301 -18.80 3.01 15.02
CA LEU A 301 -18.73 1.86 15.90
C LEU A 301 -20.13 1.54 16.42
N ASP A 302 -20.59 0.31 16.22
CA ASP A 302 -21.81 -0.18 16.88
C ASP A 302 -21.41 -0.66 18.27
N VAL A 303 -21.77 0.12 19.30
CA VAL A 303 -21.30 -0.09 20.67
C VAL A 303 -22.41 -0.68 21.53
N LYS A 304 -22.06 -1.66 22.35
CA LYS A 304 -22.90 -2.17 23.43
C LYS A 304 -22.35 -1.75 24.79
N ARG A 305 -23.18 -1.08 25.58
CA ARG A 305 -22.91 -0.63 26.96
C ARG A 305 -24.16 -0.82 27.81
N ASP A 306 -24.01 -1.43 28.98
CA ASP A 306 -25.11 -1.65 29.94
C ASP A 306 -26.38 -2.29 29.30
N GLY A 307 -26.16 -3.24 28.39
CA GLY A 307 -27.24 -3.95 27.68
C GLY A 307 -27.91 -3.18 26.54
N ARG A 308 -27.50 -1.93 26.27
CA ARG A 308 -28.01 -1.10 25.16
C ARG A 308 -27.01 -1.04 24.01
N THR A 309 -27.52 -1.08 22.78
CA THR A 309 -26.72 -0.90 21.56
C THR A 309 -26.99 0.46 20.92
N PHE A 310 -25.96 1.20 20.58
CA PHE A 310 -26.06 2.49 19.88
C PHE A 310 -24.79 2.78 19.06
N PRO A 311 -24.89 3.54 17.96
CA PRO A 311 -23.74 3.90 17.15
C PRO A 311 -22.96 5.07 17.76
N ILE A 312 -21.64 5.03 17.66
CA ILE A 312 -20.74 6.16 17.90
C ILE A 312 -19.99 6.45 16.59
N ARG A 313 -20.03 7.70 16.11
CA ARG A 313 -19.37 8.11 14.86
C ARG A 313 -18.41 9.27 15.09
N TYR A 314 -17.16 9.14 14.64
CA TYR A 314 -16.13 10.16 14.79
C TYR A 314 -15.03 10.04 13.71
N GLN A 315 -14.19 11.07 13.56
CA GLN A 315 -12.99 10.98 12.70
C GLN A 315 -11.84 10.34 13.50
N PRO A 316 -11.26 9.22 13.06
CA PRO A 316 -10.16 8.56 13.77
C PRO A 316 -8.84 9.29 13.49
N ARG A 317 -8.70 10.49 14.06
CA ARG A 317 -7.60 11.43 13.81
C ARG A 317 -7.03 11.98 15.11
N GLY A 318 -5.72 11.91 15.24
CA GLY A 318 -4.95 12.45 16.35
C GLY A 318 -4.17 13.71 15.98
N ALA A 319 -2.94 13.80 16.47
CA ALA A 319 -2.07 14.95 16.29
C ALA A 319 -1.84 15.31 14.81
N THR A 320 -1.76 16.61 14.53
CA THR A 320 -1.30 17.13 13.24
C THR A 320 0.22 17.05 13.16
N VAL A 321 0.73 16.55 12.04
CA VAL A 321 2.16 16.46 11.73
C VAL A 321 2.43 17.00 10.33
N ASP A 322 3.65 17.48 10.12
CA ASP A 322 4.14 17.77 8.79
C ASP A 322 4.33 16.46 8.01
N ALA A 323 3.59 16.32 6.93
CA ALA A 323 3.64 15.18 6.04
C ALA A 323 4.04 15.62 4.62
N TYR A 324 4.76 14.76 3.91
CA TYR A 324 5.11 15.02 2.53
C TYR A 324 3.99 14.57 1.59
N GLN A 325 3.72 15.42 0.61
CA GLN A 325 2.74 15.22 -0.45
C GLN A 325 3.34 15.71 -1.76
N TRP A 326 2.73 15.36 -2.89
CA TRP A 326 3.13 15.83 -4.21
C TRP A 326 2.01 16.64 -4.85
N VAL A 327 2.41 17.61 -5.66
CA VAL A 327 1.52 18.44 -6.48
C VAL A 327 2.09 18.55 -7.87
N ALA A 328 1.27 18.97 -8.83
CA ALA A 328 1.78 19.36 -10.15
C ALA A 328 2.87 20.44 -9.99
N ALA A 329 4.00 20.24 -10.66
CA ALA A 329 5.00 21.28 -10.87
C ALA A 329 4.39 22.35 -11.79
N LYS A 330 4.69 23.61 -11.48
CA LYS A 330 4.27 24.74 -12.32
C LYS A 330 5.22 24.88 -13.50
#